data_AF-A0A316JU78-F1
#
_entry.id   AF-A0A316JU78-F1
#
_cell.length_a   1.000
_cell.length_b   1.000
_cell.length_c   1.000
_cell.angle_alpha   90.00
_cell.angle_beta   90.00
_cell.angle_gamma   90.00
#
_symmetry.space_group_name_H-M   'P 1'
#
loop_
_entity.id
_entity.type
_entity.pdbx_description
1 polymer ?
#
loop_
_entity_poly.entity_id
_entity_poly.type
_entity_poly.pdbx_seq_one_letter_code
_entity_poly.pdbx_strand_id
1 'polypeptide(L)'
;MAALASSLFPAVAQAKPAQCSISWFGASYQGPCEFESWEGGSFELSLPSDSYDNYEIPPYIVVDVFAVGRARVGWLTPTGRTQEPVEPVERDADERACWVGEEIRICAY
;
A
#
# COMPACT_ATOMS: atom_id res chain seq x y z
N MET A 1 27.45 39.31 4.94
CA MET A 1 26.15 38.62 4.89
C MET A 1 26.37 37.29 4.21
N ALA A 2 26.54 36.20 4.97
CA ALA A 2 26.74 34.87 4.42
C ALA A 2 25.39 34.14 4.48
N ALA A 3 24.82 33.83 3.32
CA ALA A 3 23.61 33.03 3.20
C ALA A 3 23.99 31.56 3.39
N LEU A 4 23.46 30.93 4.44
CA LEU A 4 23.55 29.49 4.63
C LEU A 4 22.48 28.85 3.74
N ALA A 5 22.92 28.21 2.65
CA ALA A 5 22.08 27.35 1.84
C ALA A 5 21.86 26.02 2.58
N SER A 6 20.68 25.82 3.15
CA SER A 6 20.26 24.55 3.73
C SER A 6 19.90 23.58 2.61
N SER A 7 20.79 22.62 2.33
CA SER A 7 20.49 21.48 1.46
C SER A 7 19.44 20.59 2.13
N LEU A 8 18.20 20.66 1.65
CA LEU A 8 17.17 19.66 1.92
C LEU A 8 17.52 18.41 1.13
N PHE A 9 18.12 17.41 1.78
CA PHE A 9 18.27 16.08 1.19
C PHE A 9 16.89 15.42 1.18
N PRO A 10 16.37 14.96 0.03
CA PRO A 10 15.17 14.15 0.01
C PRO A 10 15.44 12.89 0.84
N ALA A 11 14.56 12.60 1.79
CA ALA A 11 14.59 11.31 2.48
C ALA A 11 14.40 10.23 1.41
N VAL A 12 15.40 9.37 1.24
CA VAL A 12 15.24 8.15 0.45
C VAL A 12 14.15 7.35 1.15
N ALA A 13 13.02 7.18 0.50
CA ALA A 13 12.00 6.26 0.96
C ALA A 13 12.67 4.87 1.00
N GLN A 14 12.75 4.31 2.20
CA GLN A 14 13.21 2.94 2.38
C GLN A 14 11.98 2.09 2.61
N ALA A 15 11.78 1.12 1.73
CA ALA A 15 10.96 -0.05 2.00
C ALA A 15 11.41 -0.68 3.33
N LYS A 16 10.42 -0.96 4.19
CA LYS A 16 10.60 -1.56 5.51
C LYS A 16 9.86 -2.89 5.55
N PRO A 17 10.47 -3.94 6.12
CA PRO A 17 9.75 -5.19 6.34
C PRO A 17 8.58 -4.94 7.31
N ALA A 18 7.41 -5.45 6.95
CA ALA A 18 6.16 -5.36 7.69
C ALA A 18 5.44 -6.71 7.69
N GLN A 19 4.50 -6.88 8.61
CA GLN A 19 3.54 -7.99 8.53
C GLN A 19 2.29 -7.50 7.80
N CYS A 20 1.91 -8.18 6.73
CA CYS A 20 0.69 -7.88 5.98
C CYS A 20 -0.42 -8.89 6.24
N SER A 21 -1.65 -8.40 6.23
CA SER A 21 -2.88 -9.19 6.17
C SER A 21 -3.79 -8.58 5.12
N ILE A 22 -4.03 -9.30 4.02
CA ILE A 22 -4.74 -8.81 2.85
C ILE A 22 -5.89 -9.76 2.52
N SER A 23 -7.08 -9.21 2.35
CA SER A 23 -8.23 -9.84 1.69
C SER A 23 -8.44 -9.16 0.35
N TRP A 24 -8.58 -9.94 -0.72
CA TRP A 24 -8.60 -9.45 -2.10
C TRP A 24 -9.57 -10.27 -2.95
N PHE A 25 -10.79 -9.75 -3.20
CA PHE A 25 -11.82 -10.41 -4.03
C PHE A 25 -12.03 -11.90 -3.66
N GLY A 26 -12.12 -12.19 -2.37
CA GLY A 26 -12.32 -13.54 -1.84
C GLY A 26 -11.04 -14.34 -1.59
N ALA A 27 -9.88 -13.87 -2.07
CA ALA A 27 -8.58 -14.44 -1.75
C ALA A 27 -7.99 -13.80 -0.48
N SER A 28 -7.03 -14.49 0.17
CA SER A 28 -6.41 -14.01 1.40
C SER A 28 -4.92 -14.29 1.46
N TYR A 29 -4.15 -13.32 1.96
CA TYR A 29 -2.72 -13.42 2.23
C TYR A 29 -2.43 -12.96 3.66
N GLN A 30 -1.61 -13.74 4.37
CA GLN A 30 -1.04 -13.33 5.64
C GLN A 30 0.43 -13.72 5.65
N GLY A 31 1.31 -12.73 5.67
CA GLY A 31 2.73 -12.96 5.53
C GLY A 31 3.56 -11.68 5.53
N PRO A 32 4.89 -11.82 5.40
CA PRO A 32 5.78 -10.67 5.30
C PRO A 32 5.50 -9.87 4.03
N CYS A 33 5.74 -8.57 4.08
CA CYS A 33 5.69 -7.69 2.93
C CYS A 33 6.70 -6.56 3.13
N GLU A 34 7.08 -5.91 2.04
CA GLU A 34 7.86 -4.68 2.09
C GLU A 34 6.89 -3.50 1.99
N PHE A 35 6.94 -2.62 2.98
CA PHE A 35 6.11 -1.42 3.09
C PHE A 35 6.94 -0.18 2.82
N GLU A 36 6.52 0.64 1.87
CA GLU A 36 7.15 1.93 1.59
C GLU A 36 6.11 3.05 1.58
N SER A 37 6.26 4.01 2.49
CA SER A 37 5.33 5.16 2.59
C SER A 37 5.92 6.42 1.98
N TRP A 38 5.05 7.25 1.41
CA TRP A 38 5.39 8.61 1.00
C TRP A 38 4.46 9.65 1.64
N GLU A 39 4.60 10.91 1.19
CA GLU A 39 3.86 12.04 1.72
C GLU A 39 2.34 11.83 1.67
N GLY A 40 1.63 12.34 2.68
CA GLY A 40 0.17 12.21 2.77
C GLY A 40 -0.33 10.92 3.43
N GLY A 41 0.57 10.01 3.81
CA GLY A 41 0.20 8.72 4.42
C GLY A 41 -0.15 7.65 3.41
N SER A 42 0.03 7.94 2.12
CA SER A 42 0.02 6.97 1.03
C SER A 42 1.23 6.03 1.13
N PHE A 43 1.07 4.82 0.60
CA PHE A 43 2.10 3.79 0.68
C PHE A 43 1.93 2.72 -0.39
N GLU A 44 2.97 1.93 -0.59
CA GLU A 44 2.96 0.73 -1.40
C GLU A 44 3.37 -0.49 -0.58
N LEU A 45 2.88 -1.63 -1.02
CA LEU A 45 3.19 -2.95 -0.50
C LEU A 45 3.77 -3.79 -1.63
N SER A 46 4.96 -4.33 -1.41
CA SER A 46 5.52 -5.39 -2.25
C SER A 46 5.41 -6.72 -1.52
N LEU A 47 4.65 -7.65 -2.09
CA LEU A 47 4.50 -9.03 -1.64
C LEU A 47 5.54 -9.92 -2.35
N PRO A 48 5.74 -11.18 -1.91
CA PRO A 48 6.50 -12.16 -2.67
C PRO A 48 6.07 -12.21 -4.15
N SER A 49 7.03 -12.40 -5.07
CA SER A 49 6.74 -12.34 -6.51
C SER A 49 5.81 -13.45 -7.01
N ASP A 50 5.68 -14.53 -6.25
CA ASP A 50 4.78 -15.67 -6.48
C ASP A 50 3.42 -15.50 -5.76
N SER A 51 3.15 -14.34 -5.17
CA SER A 51 1.90 -14.09 -4.44
C SER A 51 0.65 -14.22 -5.29
N TYR A 52 0.72 -13.85 -6.57
CA TYR A 52 -0.39 -14.01 -7.50
C TYR A 52 -0.65 -15.49 -7.80
N ASP A 53 0.40 -16.28 -8.01
CA ASP A 53 0.26 -17.70 -8.36
C ASP A 53 -0.21 -18.55 -7.17
N ASN A 54 0.19 -18.19 -5.95
CA ASN A 54 -0.12 -18.94 -4.74
C ASN A 54 -1.39 -18.47 -4.02
N TYR A 55 -1.73 -17.17 -4.12
CA TYR A 55 -2.80 -16.55 -3.33
C TYR A 55 -3.75 -15.68 -4.16
N GLU A 56 -3.59 -15.58 -5.48
CA GLU A 56 -4.40 -14.69 -6.34
C GLU A 56 -4.35 -13.20 -5.93
N ILE A 57 -3.29 -12.80 -5.21
CA ILE A 57 -3.10 -11.41 -4.76
C ILE A 57 -2.01 -10.74 -5.61
N PRO A 58 -2.22 -9.50 -6.09
CA PRO A 58 -1.20 -8.76 -6.81
C PRO A 58 0.10 -8.61 -6.00
N PRO A 59 1.28 -8.83 -6.61
CA PRO A 59 2.55 -8.70 -5.91
C PRO A 59 2.91 -7.25 -5.55
N TYR A 60 2.24 -6.27 -6.15
CA TYR A 60 2.46 -4.86 -5.92
C TYR A 60 1.12 -4.15 -5.78
N ILE A 61 0.90 -3.54 -4.62
CA ILE A 61 -0.32 -2.83 -4.25
C ILE A 61 0.05 -1.42 -3.80
N VAL A 62 -0.66 -0.43 -4.28
CA VAL A 62 -0.53 0.98 -3.91
C VAL A 62 -1.78 1.39 -3.15
N VAL A 63 -1.63 2.16 -2.09
CA VAL A 63 -2.72 2.81 -1.36
C VAL A 63 -2.46 4.31 -1.39
N ASP A 64 -3.23 5.02 -2.21
CA ASP A 64 -3.13 6.46 -2.40
C ASP A 64 -4.18 7.21 -1.58
N VAL A 65 -3.75 7.79 -0.45
CA VAL A 65 -4.57 8.56 0.47
C VAL A 65 -4.82 9.96 -0.10
N PHE A 66 -6.04 10.20 -0.58
CA PHE A 66 -6.43 11.49 -1.16
C PHE A 66 -7.25 12.37 -0.19
N ALA A 67 -7.75 11.82 0.91
CA ALA A 67 -8.41 12.57 1.97
C ALA A 67 -8.28 11.86 3.32
N VAL A 68 -8.57 12.57 4.41
CA VAL A 68 -8.52 11.97 5.76
C VAL A 68 -9.41 10.74 5.82
N GLY A 69 -8.80 9.58 6.06
CA GLY A 69 -9.48 8.30 6.16
C GLY A 69 -9.97 7.71 4.83
N ARG A 70 -9.60 8.28 3.67
CA ARG A 70 -10.04 7.80 2.35
C ARG A 70 -8.86 7.64 1.40
N ALA A 71 -8.79 6.49 0.74
CA ALA A 71 -7.73 6.16 -0.21
C ALA A 71 -8.26 5.46 -1.46
N ARG A 72 -7.49 5.50 -2.54
CA ARG A 72 -7.65 4.62 -3.71
C ARG A 72 -6.63 3.49 -3.60
N VAL A 73 -7.00 2.32 -4.09
CA VAL A 73 -6.06 1.20 -4.19
C VAL A 73 -5.59 1.09 -5.63
N GLY A 74 -4.31 0.99 -5.89
CA GLY A 74 -3.75 0.63 -7.19
C GLY A 74 -3.11 -0.74 -7.11
N TRP A 75 -3.01 -1.46 -8.21
CA TRP A 75 -2.17 -2.66 -8.28
C TRP A 75 -1.66 -2.92 -9.69
N LEU A 76 -0.60 -3.73 -9.78
CA LEU A 76 -0.11 -4.25 -11.05
C LEU A 76 -0.70 -5.63 -11.33
N THR A 77 -1.28 -5.81 -12.52
CA THR A 77 -1.63 -7.15 -13.01
C THR A 77 -0.37 -7.97 -13.31
N PRO A 78 -0.47 -9.30 -13.44
CA PRO A 78 0.67 -10.13 -13.90
C PRO A 78 1.25 -9.69 -15.25
N THR A 79 0.47 -9.01 -16.09
CA THR A 79 0.94 -8.44 -17.37
C THR A 79 1.56 -7.05 -17.22
N GLY A 80 1.77 -6.56 -16.00
CA GLY A 80 2.35 -5.25 -15.70
C GLY A 80 1.43 -4.05 -15.99
N ARG A 81 0.10 -4.26 -16.06
CA ARG A 81 -0.85 -3.16 -16.27
C ARG A 81 -1.35 -2.66 -14.92
N THR A 82 -1.35 -1.34 -14.72
CA THR A 82 -1.92 -0.73 -13.52
C THR A 82 -3.44 -0.76 -13.56
N GLN A 83 -4.07 -1.11 -12.44
CA GLN A 83 -5.51 -1.14 -12.24
C GLN A 83 -5.84 -0.42 -10.92
N GLU A 84 -7.05 0.14 -10.82
CA GLU A 84 -7.60 0.79 -9.62
C GLU A 84 -9.08 0.39 -9.46
N PRO A 85 -9.64 0.25 -8.24
CA PRO A 85 -11.05 -0.03 -8.04
C PRO A 85 -11.89 1.22 -8.32
N VAL A 86 -13.19 1.01 -8.54
CA VAL A 86 -14.15 2.09 -8.79
C VAL A 86 -14.46 2.88 -7.52
N GLU A 87 -14.45 2.21 -6.37
CA GLU A 87 -14.77 2.79 -5.08
C GLU A 87 -13.53 2.96 -4.18
N PRO A 88 -13.49 4.01 -3.34
CA PRO A 88 -12.40 4.20 -2.41
C PRO A 88 -12.44 3.19 -1.27
N VAL A 89 -11.28 2.91 -0.69
CA VAL A 89 -11.17 2.24 0.61
C VAL A 89 -11.13 3.26 1.73
N GLU A 90 -11.65 2.88 2.88
CA GLU A 90 -11.69 3.71 4.08
C GLU A 90 -10.77 3.16 5.15
N ARG A 91 -10.15 4.04 5.93
CA ARG A 91 -9.30 3.61 7.03
C ARG A 91 -10.17 3.06 8.16
N ASP A 92 -9.84 1.86 8.62
CA ASP A 92 -10.55 1.22 9.73
C ASP A 92 -10.31 2.03 11.03
N ALA A 93 -11.41 2.33 11.75
CA ALA A 93 -11.38 3.16 12.95
C ALA A 93 -10.79 2.43 14.16
N ASP A 94 -11.01 1.12 14.23
CA ASP A 94 -10.58 0.25 15.31
C ASP A 94 -9.19 -0.33 15.02
N GLU A 95 -8.92 -0.66 13.75
CA GLU A 95 -7.64 -1.18 13.27
C GLU A 95 -6.95 -0.20 12.33
N ARG A 96 -6.30 0.83 12.88
CA ARG A 96 -5.66 1.93 12.11
C ARG A 96 -4.60 1.51 11.08
N ALA A 97 -4.11 0.28 11.15
CA ALA A 97 -3.21 -0.32 10.16
C ALA A 97 -3.95 -0.76 8.87
N CYS A 98 -5.28 -0.80 8.90
CA CYS A 98 -6.13 -1.38 7.87
C CYS A 98 -6.88 -0.33 7.05
N TRP A 99 -7.04 -0.64 5.76
CA TRP A 99 -7.88 0.05 4.80
C TRP A 99 -8.88 -0.95 4.22
N VAL A 100 -10.14 -0.56 4.16
CA VAL A 100 -11.28 -1.47 3.92
C VAL A 100 -12.17 -0.90 2.82
N GLY A 101 -12.46 -1.70 1.81
CA GLY A 101 -13.53 -1.51 0.84
C GLY A 101 -14.47 -2.72 0.85
N GLU A 102 -15.38 -2.80 -0.12
CA GLU A 102 -16.36 -3.89 -0.20
C GLU A 102 -15.69 -5.27 -0.35
N GLU A 103 -14.73 -5.41 -1.25
CA GLU A 103 -14.07 -6.68 -1.59
C GLU A 103 -12.57 -6.71 -1.21
N ILE A 104 -12.09 -5.66 -0.56
CA ILE A 104 -10.66 -5.47 -0.28
C ILE A 104 -10.48 -5.07 1.19
N ARG A 105 -9.56 -5.74 1.89
CA ARG A 105 -9.03 -5.28 3.18
C ARG A 105 -7.51 -5.39 3.12
N ILE A 106 -6.81 -4.30 3.39
CA ILE A 106 -5.34 -4.24 3.35
C ILE A 106 -4.86 -3.73 4.70
N CYS A 107 -4.14 -4.56 5.44
CA CYS A 107 -3.52 -4.20 6.71
C CYS A 107 -2.00 -4.37 6.62
N ALA A 108 -1.25 -3.38 7.11
CA ALA A 108 0.20 -3.42 7.23
C ALA A 108 0.63 -2.99 8.65
N TYR A 109 1.29 -3.90 9.39
CA TYR A 109 1.67 -3.75 10.80
C TYR A 109 3.17 -3.54 11.00
#